data_AF-A0A534C4E9-F1
#
_entry.id   AF-A0A534C4E9-F1
#
_cell.length_a   1.000
_cell.length_b   1.000
_cell.length_c   1.000
_cell.angle_alpha   90.00
_cell.angle_beta   90.00
_cell.angle_gamma   90.00
#
_symmetry.space_group_name_H-M   'P 1'
#
loop_
_entity.id
_entity.type
_entity.pdbx_description
1 polymer ?
#
loop_
_entity_poly.entity_id
_entity_poly.type
_entity_poly.pdbx_seq_one_letter_code
_entity_poly.pdbx_strand_id
1 'polypeptide(L)'
;PGQVESDASLRLGAPTLRTNLALVRAVREANPDACLVYKPHPDVAAGLRARGKDEQQVRDWCDEVVTDVAMGALLEQVDEVHVLTSLAGFEALLRGRLVACYGLPFYAGWGLTQDVEPLPRRRRRLSVNELVAGTLIAYPTYVSRRTGRYISPEQALDELLAWREAAGRPNRAWQQLRRTVLRLTVARP
;
A
#
# COMPACT_ATOMS: atom_id res chain seq x y z
N PRO A 1 3.97 -5.94 1.05
CA PRO A 1 3.83 -4.65 1.80
C PRO A 1 2.98 -4.83 3.06
N GLY A 2 3.46 -4.41 4.22
CA GLY A 2 2.71 -4.49 5.48
C GLY A 2 1.56 -3.48 5.55
N GLN A 3 0.51 -3.84 6.28
CA GLN A 3 -0.67 -3.01 6.54
C GLN A 3 -0.92 -2.89 8.04
N VAL A 4 -1.67 -1.85 8.44
CA VAL A 4 -2.17 -1.77 9.82
C VAL A 4 -3.28 -2.81 9.97
N GLU A 5 -3.14 -3.79 10.85
CA GLU A 5 -4.07 -4.94 10.94
C GLU A 5 -5.51 -4.55 11.32
N SER A 6 -5.69 -3.37 11.93
CA SER A 6 -7.01 -2.81 12.26
C SER A 6 -7.67 -2.04 11.12
N ASP A 7 -7.05 -1.97 9.94
CA ASP A 7 -7.59 -1.27 8.78
C ASP A 7 -8.93 -1.90 8.31
N ALA A 8 -9.92 -1.06 8.03
CA ALA A 8 -11.23 -1.49 7.56
C ALA A 8 -11.14 -2.26 6.22
N SER A 9 -10.16 -1.95 5.38
CA SER A 9 -9.88 -2.68 4.14
C SER A 9 -9.48 -4.12 4.39
N LEU A 10 -8.80 -4.45 5.50
CA LEU A 10 -8.53 -5.83 5.89
C LEU A 10 -9.79 -6.48 6.47
N ARG A 11 -10.50 -5.77 7.36
CA ARG A 11 -11.73 -6.29 7.99
C ARG A 11 -12.80 -6.68 6.98
N LEU A 12 -12.97 -5.89 5.92
CA LEU A 12 -14.04 -6.07 4.92
C LEU A 12 -13.54 -6.70 3.61
N GLY A 13 -12.24 -6.62 3.34
CA GLY A 13 -11.65 -7.06 2.08
C GLY A 13 -10.77 -8.30 2.20
N ALA A 14 -10.45 -8.80 3.40
CA ALA A 14 -9.61 -9.98 3.56
C ALA A 14 -10.39 -11.11 4.27
N PRO A 15 -10.97 -12.07 3.52
CA PRO A 15 -11.86 -13.08 4.09
C PRO A 15 -11.11 -14.10 4.95
N THR A 16 -9.91 -14.52 4.51
CA THR A 16 -9.15 -15.62 5.12
C THR A 16 -7.93 -15.11 5.90
N LEU A 17 -6.96 -14.52 5.22
CA LEU A 17 -5.73 -14.00 5.84
C LEU A 17 -5.93 -12.55 6.27
N ARG A 18 -5.59 -12.21 7.52
CA ARG A 18 -5.81 -10.85 8.08
C ARG A 18 -4.62 -10.25 8.82
N THR A 19 -3.50 -10.96 8.91
CA THR A 19 -2.30 -10.49 9.60
C THR A 19 -1.12 -10.40 8.65
N ASN A 20 -0.19 -9.51 8.96
CA ASN A 20 1.03 -9.37 8.15
C ASN A 20 1.86 -10.66 8.17
N LEU A 21 1.98 -11.30 9.34
CA LEU A 21 2.70 -12.57 9.49
C LEU A 21 2.08 -13.69 8.65
N ALA A 22 0.75 -13.80 8.64
CA ALA A 22 0.08 -14.84 7.85
C ALA A 22 0.25 -14.61 6.34
N LEU A 23 0.25 -13.35 5.89
CA LEU A 23 0.61 -13.02 4.51
C LEU A 23 2.04 -13.47 4.19
N VAL A 24 3.03 -13.09 5.00
CA VAL A 24 4.44 -13.44 4.71
C VAL A 24 4.65 -14.95 4.67
N ARG A 25 4.03 -15.70 5.60
CA ARG A 25 4.05 -17.17 5.59
C ARG A 25 3.48 -17.75 4.30
N ALA A 26 2.27 -17.32 3.92
CA ALA A 26 1.62 -17.80 2.71
C ALA A 26 2.43 -17.48 1.44
N VAL A 27 3.09 -16.32 1.40
CA VAL A 27 3.96 -15.95 0.27
C VAL A 27 5.21 -16.81 0.23
N ARG A 28 5.86 -17.06 1.38
CA ARG A 28 7.03 -17.94 1.48
C ARG A 28 6.70 -19.37 1.07
N GLU A 29 5.56 -19.89 1.51
CA GLU A 29 5.09 -21.24 1.14
C GLU A 29 4.83 -21.36 -0.37
N ALA A 30 4.25 -20.33 -0.98
CA ALA A 30 4.00 -20.30 -2.42
C ALA A 30 5.27 -20.07 -3.27
N ASN A 31 6.29 -19.43 -2.69
CA ASN A 31 7.52 -19.02 -3.38
C ASN A 31 8.77 -19.38 -2.55
N PRO A 32 9.07 -20.68 -2.39
CA PRO A 32 10.13 -21.13 -1.48
C PRO A 32 11.52 -20.58 -1.86
N ASP A 33 11.82 -20.52 -3.16
CA ASP A 33 13.13 -20.15 -3.69
C ASP A 33 13.27 -18.64 -3.99
N ALA A 34 12.22 -17.85 -3.82
CA ALA A 34 12.24 -16.41 -4.10
C ALA A 34 12.93 -15.61 -2.98
N CYS A 35 13.60 -14.52 -3.35
CA CYS A 35 14.06 -13.53 -2.38
C CYS A 35 12.86 -12.69 -1.89
N LEU A 36 12.47 -12.87 -0.64
CA LEU A 36 11.30 -12.23 -0.05
C LEU A 36 11.69 -11.01 0.77
N VAL A 37 11.24 -9.84 0.32
CA VAL A 37 11.45 -8.57 1.02
C VAL A 37 10.15 -8.12 1.68
N TYR A 38 10.16 -8.03 3.01
CA TYR A 38 9.06 -7.46 3.77
C TYR A 38 9.27 -5.96 4.03
N LYS A 39 8.31 -5.13 3.60
CA LYS A 39 8.27 -3.71 3.92
C LYS A 39 7.17 -3.41 4.94
N PRO A 40 7.48 -3.14 6.22
CA PRO A 40 6.47 -2.81 7.22
C PRO A 40 5.71 -1.52 6.89
N HIS A 41 4.49 -1.38 7.40
CA HIS A 41 3.72 -0.13 7.25
C HIS A 41 4.46 1.04 7.90
N PRO A 42 4.56 2.23 7.25
CA PRO A 42 5.33 3.35 7.79
C PRO A 42 4.87 3.79 9.18
N ASP A 43 3.57 3.78 9.45
CA ASP A 43 3.04 4.13 10.79
C ASP A 43 3.40 3.09 11.86
N VAL A 44 3.52 1.80 11.48
CA VAL A 44 3.92 0.73 12.40
C VAL A 44 5.43 0.80 12.65
N ALA A 45 6.23 1.00 11.60
CA ALA A 45 7.67 1.25 11.72
C ALA A 45 7.95 2.54 12.52
N ALA A 46 7.11 3.55 12.35
CA ALA A 46 7.16 4.79 13.10
C ALA A 46 6.53 4.69 14.50
N GLY A 47 6.00 3.54 14.94
CA GLY A 47 5.39 3.39 16.27
C GLY A 47 4.15 4.27 16.52
N LEU A 48 3.53 4.79 15.45
CA LEU A 48 2.28 5.55 15.49
C LEU A 48 1.04 4.65 15.51
N ARG A 49 1.23 3.38 15.13
CA ARG A 49 0.22 2.32 15.20
C ARG A 49 0.81 1.10 15.88
N ALA A 50 -0.04 0.34 16.58
CA ALA A 50 0.34 -0.93 17.17
C ALA A 50 0.83 -1.89 16.08
N ARG A 51 1.86 -2.67 16.42
CA ARG A 51 2.29 -3.80 15.59
C ARG A 51 1.20 -4.86 15.58
N GLY A 52 1.14 -5.59 14.47
CA GLY A 52 0.31 -6.78 14.37
C GLY A 52 0.71 -7.83 15.39
N LYS A 53 -0.23 -8.75 15.68
CA LYS A 53 0.06 -9.86 16.58
C LYS A 53 1.18 -10.71 15.99
N ASP A 54 2.23 -10.95 16.78
CA ASP A 54 3.40 -11.74 16.39
C ASP A 54 4.19 -11.21 15.17
N GLU A 55 3.97 -9.95 14.75
CA GLU A 55 4.62 -9.38 13.55
C GLU A 55 6.15 -9.34 13.66
N GLN A 56 6.71 -9.45 14.87
CA GLN A 56 8.15 -9.60 15.06
C GLN A 56 8.72 -10.85 14.39
N GLN A 57 7.92 -11.93 14.31
CA GLN A 57 8.31 -13.19 13.67
C GLN A 57 8.39 -13.09 12.15
N VAL A 58 7.92 -12.01 11.53
CA VAL A 58 7.99 -11.84 10.06
C VAL A 58 9.42 -11.99 9.55
N ARG A 59 10.41 -11.55 10.35
CA ARG A 59 11.84 -11.67 10.04
C ARG A 59 12.31 -13.11 9.84
N ASP A 60 11.61 -14.08 10.41
CA ASP A 60 11.97 -15.50 10.31
C ASP A 60 11.45 -16.12 9.00
N TRP A 61 10.62 -15.40 8.24
CA TRP A 61 9.95 -15.90 7.03
C TRP A 61 10.33 -15.13 5.77
N CYS A 62 11.03 -14.00 5.89
CA CYS A 62 11.51 -13.18 4.78
C CYS A 62 13.03 -13.03 4.82
N ASP A 63 13.66 -12.82 3.67
CA ASP A 63 15.11 -12.64 3.55
C ASP A 63 15.56 -11.24 4.02
N GLU A 64 14.70 -10.23 3.82
CA GLU A 64 15.02 -8.86 4.21
C GLU A 64 13.79 -8.09 4.73
N VAL A 65 14.00 -7.23 5.73
CA VAL A 65 13.00 -6.25 6.18
C VAL A 65 13.45 -4.83 5.86
N VAL A 66 12.73 -4.16 4.95
CA VAL A 66 13.09 -2.83 4.43
C VAL A 66 12.21 -1.73 5.02
N THR A 67 12.79 -0.89 5.88
CA THR A 67 12.09 0.22 6.56
C THR A 67 12.29 1.57 5.88
N ASP A 68 13.50 1.87 5.41
CA ASP A 68 13.92 3.25 5.09
C ASP A 68 13.92 3.61 3.60
N VAL A 69 13.34 2.74 2.75
CA VAL A 69 13.19 2.97 1.31
C VAL A 69 11.76 3.39 0.99
N ALA A 70 11.58 4.39 0.11
CA ALA A 70 10.26 4.78 -0.37
C ALA A 70 9.59 3.63 -1.15
N MET A 71 8.29 3.44 -0.98
CA MET A 71 7.58 2.32 -1.63
C MET A 71 7.75 2.34 -3.15
N GLY A 72 7.59 3.49 -3.80
CA GLY A 72 7.76 3.61 -5.26
C GLY A 72 9.12 3.13 -5.77
N ALA A 73 10.21 3.44 -5.06
CA ALA A 73 11.55 3.00 -5.44
C ALA A 73 11.76 1.49 -5.20
N LEU A 74 11.08 0.91 -4.21
CA LEU A 74 11.12 -0.53 -3.97
C LEU A 74 10.33 -1.29 -5.05
N LEU A 75 9.18 -0.75 -5.48
CA LEU A 75 8.37 -1.33 -6.56
C LEU A 75 9.11 -1.43 -7.90
N GLU A 76 10.16 -0.64 -8.10
CA GLU A 76 11.00 -0.70 -9.30
C GLU A 76 12.03 -1.84 -9.27
N GLN A 77 12.28 -2.41 -8.09
CA GLN A 77 13.34 -3.39 -7.82
C GLN A 77 12.82 -4.81 -7.56
N VAL A 78 11.51 -5.02 -7.71
CA VAL A 78 10.87 -6.32 -7.46
C VAL A 78 10.17 -6.82 -8.72
N ASP A 79 10.16 -8.14 -8.89
CA ASP A 79 9.45 -8.81 -9.98
C ASP A 79 7.95 -8.86 -9.71
N GLU A 80 7.59 -9.19 -8.46
CA GLU A 80 6.21 -9.39 -8.02
C GLU A 80 5.91 -8.67 -6.70
N VAL A 81 4.64 -8.31 -6.52
CA VAL A 81 4.15 -7.65 -5.31
C VAL A 81 2.98 -8.42 -4.73
N HIS A 82 3.22 -9.00 -3.55
CA HIS A 82 2.25 -9.82 -2.83
C HIS A 82 1.56 -8.99 -1.74
N VAL A 83 0.22 -8.92 -1.76
CA VAL A 83 -0.58 -8.02 -0.92
C VAL A 83 -1.83 -8.69 -0.37
N LEU A 84 -2.32 -8.21 0.77
CA LEU A 84 -3.70 -8.46 1.20
C LEU A 84 -4.63 -7.50 0.47
N THR A 85 -4.73 -6.25 0.94
CA THR A 85 -5.63 -5.24 0.37
C THR A 85 -4.98 -3.87 0.16
N SER A 86 -3.66 -3.79 0.34
CA SER A 86 -2.88 -2.55 0.32
C SER A 86 -3.02 -1.80 -1.00
N LEU A 87 -3.10 -0.46 -0.95
CA LEU A 87 -3.04 0.36 -2.17
C LEU A 87 -1.73 0.16 -2.95
N ALA A 88 -0.66 -0.29 -2.30
CA ALA A 88 0.62 -0.58 -2.94
C ALA A 88 0.50 -1.61 -4.08
N GLY A 89 -0.47 -2.54 -4.03
CA GLY A 89 -0.72 -3.47 -5.13
C GLY A 89 -1.28 -2.76 -6.37
N PHE A 90 -2.14 -1.74 -6.19
CA PHE A 90 -2.58 -0.92 -7.32
C PHE A 90 -1.44 -0.10 -7.92
N GLU A 91 -0.60 0.50 -7.07
CA GLU A 91 0.61 1.21 -7.52
C GLU A 91 1.60 0.33 -8.27
N ALA A 92 1.67 -0.96 -7.92
CA ALA A 92 2.48 -1.95 -8.61
C ALA A 92 1.93 -2.28 -10.00
N LEU A 93 0.60 -2.43 -10.14
CA LEU A 93 -0.06 -2.59 -11.44
C LEU A 93 0.23 -1.43 -12.39
N LEU A 94 0.19 -0.19 -11.89
CA LEU A 94 0.51 1.00 -12.70
C LEU A 94 1.96 1.00 -13.22
N ARG A 95 2.86 0.25 -12.58
CA ARG A 95 4.27 0.08 -12.96
C ARG A 95 4.52 -1.20 -13.75
N GLY A 96 3.46 -1.91 -14.16
CA GLY A 96 3.57 -3.16 -14.91
C GLY A 96 4.15 -4.32 -14.10
N ARG A 97 4.13 -4.25 -12.76
CA ARG A 97 4.57 -5.35 -11.90
C ARG A 97 3.49 -6.41 -11.79
N LEU A 98 3.91 -7.66 -11.64
CA LEU A 98 3.00 -8.75 -11.29
C LEU A 98 2.50 -8.54 -9.87
N VAL A 99 1.21 -8.78 -9.65
CA VAL A 99 0.57 -8.54 -8.35
C VAL A 99 -0.26 -9.75 -7.96
N ALA A 100 0.06 -10.34 -6.82
CA ALA A 100 -0.69 -11.42 -6.20
C ALA A 100 -1.52 -10.87 -5.03
N CYS A 101 -2.82 -11.13 -5.06
CA CYS A 101 -3.79 -10.67 -4.06
C CYS A 101 -4.27 -11.85 -3.20
N TYR A 102 -3.91 -11.79 -1.91
CA TYR A 102 -4.38 -12.71 -0.87
C TYR A 102 -5.64 -12.19 -0.15
N GLY A 103 -6.01 -10.94 -0.41
CA GLY A 103 -7.32 -10.39 -0.10
C GLY A 103 -8.07 -10.00 -1.37
N LEU A 104 -9.13 -9.21 -1.20
CA LEU A 104 -10.06 -8.79 -2.24
C LEU A 104 -10.10 -7.25 -2.37
N PRO A 105 -8.97 -6.56 -2.63
CA PRO A 105 -8.95 -5.11 -2.82
C PRO A 105 -9.80 -4.68 -4.00
N PHE A 106 -10.01 -3.36 -4.18
CA PHE A 106 -10.86 -2.85 -5.25
C PHE A 106 -10.40 -3.25 -6.66
N TYR A 107 -9.09 -3.49 -6.83
CA TYR A 107 -8.43 -3.83 -8.09
C TYR A 107 -8.28 -5.34 -8.37
N ALA A 108 -8.59 -6.22 -7.41
CA ALA A 108 -8.59 -7.68 -7.61
C ALA A 108 -9.76 -8.15 -8.50
N GLY A 109 -9.69 -9.34 -9.10
CA GLY A 109 -10.80 -9.97 -9.81
C GLY A 109 -11.16 -9.35 -11.16
N TRP A 110 -10.33 -8.44 -11.68
CA TRP A 110 -10.51 -7.83 -13.00
C TRP A 110 -9.58 -8.45 -14.07
N GLY A 111 -8.87 -9.54 -13.73
CA GLY A 111 -7.92 -10.20 -14.63
C GLY A 111 -6.56 -9.49 -14.75
N LEU A 112 -6.29 -8.51 -13.88
CA LEU A 112 -5.01 -7.78 -13.81
C LEU A 112 -4.07 -8.31 -12.70
N THR A 113 -4.59 -9.15 -11.82
CA THR A 113 -3.92 -9.70 -10.63
C THR A 113 -4.04 -11.22 -10.61
N GLN A 114 -3.10 -11.88 -9.93
CA GLN A 114 -3.28 -13.25 -9.50
C GLN A 114 -4.05 -13.26 -8.17
N ASP A 115 -5.33 -13.61 -8.22
CA ASP A 115 -6.18 -13.61 -7.03
C ASP A 115 -6.21 -15.00 -6.39
N VAL A 116 -5.77 -15.09 -5.13
CA VAL A 116 -5.79 -16.34 -4.36
C VAL A 116 -7.22 -16.66 -3.90
N GLU A 117 -7.98 -15.62 -3.56
CA GLU A 117 -9.36 -15.74 -3.11
C GLU A 117 -10.35 -15.61 -4.29
N PRO A 118 -11.35 -16.49 -4.40
CA PRO A 118 -12.33 -16.41 -5.48
C PRO A 118 -13.21 -15.16 -5.33
N LEU A 119 -13.49 -14.47 -6.45
CA LEU A 119 -14.34 -13.28 -6.46
C LEU A 119 -15.48 -13.33 -7.51
N PRO A 120 -16.52 -14.16 -7.30
CA PRO A 120 -17.56 -14.44 -8.32
C PRO A 120 -18.36 -13.22 -8.80
N ARG A 121 -18.37 -12.13 -8.01
CA ARG A 121 -19.08 -10.89 -8.32
C ARG A 121 -18.39 -10.04 -9.40
N ARG A 122 -17.11 -10.28 -9.69
CA ARG A 122 -16.37 -9.58 -10.76
C ARG A 122 -16.14 -10.57 -11.91
N ARG A 123 -16.77 -10.30 -13.06
CA ARG A 123 -16.75 -11.20 -14.24
C ARG A 123 -16.12 -10.58 -15.48
N ARG A 124 -15.89 -9.26 -15.46
CA ARG A 124 -15.25 -8.54 -16.57
C ARG A 124 -13.74 -8.63 -16.43
N ARG A 125 -13.06 -8.63 -17.58
CA ARG A 125 -11.63 -8.32 -17.64
C ARG A 125 -11.46 -6.84 -17.99
N LEU A 126 -10.54 -6.18 -17.31
CA LEU A 126 -10.20 -4.78 -17.55
C LEU A 126 -8.74 -4.68 -17.98
N SER A 127 -8.44 -3.68 -18.80
CA SER A 127 -7.10 -3.12 -18.92
C SER A 127 -6.75 -2.23 -17.73
N VAL A 128 -5.45 -1.97 -17.52
CA VAL A 128 -5.00 -1.03 -16.49
C VAL A 128 -5.62 0.36 -16.70
N ASN A 129 -5.74 0.81 -17.94
CA ASN A 129 -6.33 2.12 -18.27
C ASN A 129 -7.83 2.19 -17.92
N GLU A 130 -8.60 1.13 -18.15
CA GLU A 130 -10.01 1.08 -17.74
C GLU A 130 -10.16 1.10 -16.22
N LEU A 131 -9.27 0.38 -15.51
CA LEU A 131 -9.26 0.42 -14.05
C LEU A 131 -8.92 1.83 -13.54
N VAL A 132 -7.89 2.49 -14.12
CA VAL A 132 -7.51 3.89 -13.81
C VAL A 132 -8.65 4.86 -14.08
N ALA A 133 -9.31 4.76 -15.24
CA ALA A 133 -10.44 5.62 -15.58
C ALA A 133 -11.57 5.48 -14.54
N GLY A 134 -11.86 4.25 -14.09
CA GLY A 134 -12.84 4.02 -13.05
C GLY A 134 -12.42 4.58 -11.69
N THR A 135 -11.17 4.38 -11.28
CA THR A 135 -10.76 4.54 -9.87
C THR A 135 -10.09 5.87 -9.57
N LEU A 136 -9.48 6.52 -10.56
CA LEU A 136 -8.78 7.79 -10.43
C LEU A 136 -9.47 8.93 -11.19
N ILE A 137 -10.41 8.66 -12.08
CA ILE A 137 -11.12 9.71 -12.85
C ILE A 137 -12.59 9.78 -12.46
N ALA A 138 -13.33 8.69 -12.63
CA ALA A 138 -14.79 8.70 -12.46
C ALA A 138 -15.26 8.61 -11.00
N TYR A 139 -14.58 7.82 -10.17
CA TYR A 139 -15.01 7.57 -8.79
C TYR A 139 -14.69 8.68 -7.77
N PRO A 140 -13.45 9.25 -7.73
CA PRO A 140 -13.11 10.28 -6.76
C PRO A 140 -13.54 11.68 -7.20
N THR A 141 -13.69 12.58 -6.23
CA THR A 141 -13.83 14.03 -6.47
C THR A 141 -12.56 14.73 -6.05
N TYR A 142 -12.01 15.58 -6.94
CA TYR A 142 -10.83 16.40 -6.65
C TYR A 142 -11.22 17.85 -6.39
N VAL A 143 -10.62 18.44 -5.37
CA VAL A 143 -10.84 19.83 -4.98
C VAL A 143 -9.49 20.53 -4.91
N SER A 144 -9.39 21.66 -5.63
CA SER A 144 -8.19 22.49 -5.65
C SER A 144 -7.89 23.03 -4.26
N ARG A 145 -6.66 22.87 -3.80
CA ARG A 145 -6.21 23.44 -2.51
C ARG A 145 -6.11 24.96 -2.61
N ARG A 146 -5.86 25.48 -3.81
CA ARG A 146 -5.68 26.91 -4.07
C ARG A 146 -7.00 27.66 -4.13
N THR A 147 -8.02 27.05 -4.74
CA THR A 147 -9.28 27.74 -5.08
C THR A 147 -10.51 27.18 -4.37
N GLY A 148 -10.43 25.97 -3.78
CA GLY A 148 -11.57 25.29 -3.18
C GLY A 148 -12.60 24.78 -4.19
N ARG A 149 -12.33 24.88 -5.50
CA ARG A 149 -13.25 24.44 -6.57
C ARG A 149 -12.94 23.02 -7.03
N TYR A 150 -13.92 22.37 -7.64
CA TYR A 150 -13.73 21.09 -8.31
C TYR A 150 -12.73 21.22 -9.46
N ILE A 151 -11.86 20.22 -9.56
CA ILE A 151 -10.82 20.12 -10.58
C ILE A 151 -10.75 18.69 -11.10
N SER A 152 -10.05 18.51 -12.22
CA SER A 152 -9.73 17.20 -12.78
C SER A 152 -8.58 16.52 -12.00
N PRO A 153 -8.45 15.18 -12.09
CA PRO A 153 -7.29 14.47 -11.52
C PRO A 153 -5.95 14.98 -12.07
N GLU A 154 -5.89 15.38 -13.34
CA GLU A 154 -4.70 15.93 -13.99
C GLU A 154 -4.30 17.26 -13.32
N GLN A 155 -5.26 18.15 -13.11
CA GLN A 155 -5.02 19.41 -12.38
C GLN A 155 -4.64 19.15 -10.91
N ALA A 156 -5.21 18.12 -10.28
CA ALA A 156 -4.84 17.76 -8.91
C ALA A 156 -3.38 17.29 -8.84
N LEU A 157 -2.92 16.54 -9.84
CA LEU A 157 -1.52 16.14 -9.98
C LEU A 157 -0.61 17.36 -10.17
N ASP A 158 -0.98 18.29 -11.05
CA ASP A 158 -0.22 19.53 -11.27
C ASP A 158 -0.09 20.35 -9.99
N GLU A 159 -1.18 20.52 -9.23
CA GLU A 159 -1.14 21.21 -7.93
C GLU A 159 -0.25 20.49 -6.91
N LEU A 160 -0.27 19.15 -6.87
CA LEU A 160 0.59 18.36 -5.97
C LEU A 160 2.07 18.49 -6.34
N LEU A 161 2.40 18.50 -7.63
CA LEU A 161 3.77 18.68 -8.12
C LEU A 161 4.30 20.07 -7.78
N ALA A 162 3.53 21.11 -8.09
CA ALA A 162 3.88 22.49 -7.75
C ALA A 162 4.06 22.68 -6.23
N TRP A 163 3.19 22.05 -5.42
CA TRP A 163 3.33 22.11 -3.97
C TRP A 163 4.59 21.40 -3.46
N ARG A 164 4.94 20.25 -4.04
CA ARG A 164 6.18 19.53 -3.71
C ARG A 164 7.43 20.35 -4.03
N GLU A 165 7.44 21.05 -5.16
CA GLU A 165 8.54 21.93 -5.56
C GLU A 165 8.67 23.13 -4.61
N ALA A 166 7.55 23.78 -4.27
CA ALA A 166 7.52 24.92 -3.36
C ALA A 166 7.89 24.55 -1.91
N ALA A 167 7.57 23.33 -1.45
CA ALA A 167 7.87 22.87 -0.10
C ALA A 167 9.37 22.62 0.16
N GLY A 168 10.20 22.55 -0.90
CA GLY A 168 11.61 22.18 -0.80
C GLY A 168 11.82 20.75 -0.28
N ARG A 169 13.09 20.32 -0.14
CA ARG A 169 13.39 19.05 0.53
C ARG A 169 13.05 19.20 2.02
N PRO A 170 12.16 18.38 2.60
CA PRO A 170 11.84 18.50 4.00
C PRO A 170 13.10 18.28 4.84
N ASN A 171 13.36 19.19 5.77
CA ASN A 171 14.46 19.06 6.70
C ASN A 171 14.23 17.80 7.55
N ARG A 172 15.07 16.77 7.35
CA ARG A 172 14.96 15.46 8.02
C ARG A 172 14.88 15.61 9.55
N ALA A 173 15.57 16.61 10.12
CA ALA A 173 15.53 16.93 11.54
C ALA A 173 14.11 17.35 12.00
N TRP A 174 13.42 18.21 11.24
CA TRP A 174 12.05 18.63 11.54
C TRP A 174 11.04 17.49 11.40
N GLN A 175 11.24 16.58 10.43
CA GLN A 175 10.40 15.40 10.30
C GLN A 175 10.60 14.41 11.46
N GLN A 176 11.84 14.22 11.90
CA GLN A 176 12.14 13.40 13.08
C GLN A 176 11.55 14.03 14.35
N LEU A 177 11.73 15.33 14.56
CA LEU A 177 11.13 16.07 15.68
C LEU A 177 9.61 15.97 15.68
N ARG A 178 8.96 16.20 14.54
CA ARG A 178 7.50 16.10 14.41
C ARG A 178 7.01 14.68 14.65
N ARG A 179 7.74 13.64 14.18
CA ARG A 179 7.43 12.23 14.48
C ARG A 179 7.60 11.90 15.96
N THR A 180 8.64 12.42 16.62
CA THR A 180 8.86 12.23 18.06
C THR A 180 7.76 12.90 18.88
N VAL A 181 7.35 14.13 18.52
CA VAL A 181 6.22 14.81 19.16
C VAL A 181 4.92 14.03 18.96
N LEU A 182 4.63 13.57 17.74
CA LEU A 182 3.44 12.77 17.44
C LEU A 182 3.41 11.44 18.21
N ARG A 183 4.56 10.77 18.37
CA ARG A 183 4.69 9.58 19.23
C ARG A 183 4.34 9.89 20.68
N LEU A 184 4.82 11.00 21.22
CA LEU A 184 4.55 11.39 22.61
C LEU A 184 3.09 11.82 22.85
N THR A 185 2.42 12.36 21.83
CA THR A 185 1.02 12.81 21.94
C THR A 185 0.00 11.70 21.66
N VAL A 186 0.31 10.74 20.77
CA VAL A 186 -0.59 9.62 20.43
C VAL A 186 -0.40 8.42 21.36
N ALA A 187 0.75 8.30 22.06
CA ALA A 187 1.02 7.24 23.02
C ALA A 187 0.56 7.53 24.46
N ARG A 188 -0.42 8.42 24.68
CA ARG A 188 -1.10 8.52 25.97
C ARG A 188 -2.38 7.65 25.92
N PRO A 189 -2.58 6.78 26.93
CA PRO A 189 -3.64 5.76 26.94
C PRO A 189 -5.05 6.36 26.88
#